data_AF-A0A519ZZT8-F1
#
_entry.id   AF-A0A519ZZT8-F1
#
_cell.length_a   1.000
_cell.length_b   1.000
_cell.length_c   1.000
_cell.angle_alpha   90.00
_cell.angle_beta   90.00
_cell.angle_gamma   90.00
#
_symmetry.space_group_name_H-M   'P 1'
#
loop_
_entity.id
_entity.type
_entity.pdbx_description
1 polymer ?
#
loop_
_entity_poly.entity_id
_entity_poly.type
_entity_poly.pdbx_seq_one_letter_code
_entity_poly.pdbx_strand_id
1 'polypeptide(L)'
;MKKTFLSIAAVGLLAATLVSCENTTKTTKSSDTMVVRGDTTVKTTVKTEELKSDVPSFSSDEVNKGLAEYAKLKDEYIGALKSKNETQVKDLTIKYSTWAQTASTWATKLKPDEVQKYTDYMTKFSKEWGAAAQEAVK
;
A
#
# COMPACT_ATOMS: atom_id res chain seq x y z
N MET A 1 11.70 -34.76 2.17
CA MET A 1 11.70 -34.50 0.71
C MET A 1 10.45 -35.09 0.09
N LYS A 2 9.66 -34.28 -0.62
CA LYS A 2 8.72 -34.72 -1.65
C LYS A 2 8.48 -33.54 -2.58
N LYS A 3 8.99 -33.67 -3.80
CA LYS A 3 8.85 -32.73 -4.92
C LYS A 3 7.66 -33.23 -5.74
N THR A 4 6.64 -32.40 -5.93
CA THR A 4 5.58 -32.69 -6.89
C THR A 4 5.44 -31.51 -7.85
N PHE A 5 5.57 -31.88 -9.11
CA PHE A 5 5.72 -31.11 -10.32
C PHE A 5 4.53 -30.16 -10.57
N LEU A 6 4.86 -28.91 -10.88
CA LEU A 6 3.94 -27.87 -11.32
C LEU A 6 3.69 -28.07 -12.82
N SER A 7 2.56 -28.68 -13.19
CA SER A 7 2.13 -28.79 -14.59
C SER A 7 1.58 -27.44 -15.07
N ILE A 8 2.34 -26.81 -15.97
CA ILE A 8 1.97 -25.60 -16.71
C ILE A 8 1.09 -26.03 -17.88
N ALA A 9 -0.19 -25.63 -17.86
CA ALA A 9 -1.05 -25.68 -19.04
C ALA A 9 -1.27 -24.24 -19.51
N ALA A 10 -0.56 -23.86 -20.57
CA ALA A 10 -0.77 -22.64 -21.32
C ALA A 10 -1.98 -22.83 -22.25
N VAL A 11 -3.04 -22.08 -21.99
CA VAL A 11 -4.16 -21.79 -22.91
C VAL A 11 -4.65 -20.41 -22.48
N GLY A 12 -4.83 -19.39 -23.30
CA GLY A 12 -4.75 -19.22 -24.72
C GLY A 12 -5.16 -17.77 -24.96
N LEU A 13 -4.48 -17.16 -25.93
CA LEU A 13 -4.84 -15.97 -26.68
C LEU A 13 -6.32 -15.53 -26.58
N LEU A 14 -6.60 -14.33 -26.09
CA LEU A 14 -7.66 -13.49 -26.68
C LEU A 14 -7.24 -12.02 -26.69
N ALA A 15 -7.29 -11.49 -27.90
CA ALA A 15 -6.93 -10.15 -28.29
C ALA A 15 -8.08 -9.16 -28.07
N ALA A 16 -7.67 -7.89 -27.99
CA ALA A 16 -8.39 -6.69 -28.39
C ALA A 16 -9.76 -6.40 -27.74
N THR A 17 -9.85 -5.25 -27.08
CA THR A 17 -10.57 -4.10 -27.67
C THR A 17 -10.21 -2.84 -26.88
N LEU A 18 -9.71 -1.85 -27.61
CA LEU A 18 -9.56 -0.47 -27.17
C LEU A 18 -10.96 0.12 -27.04
N VAL A 19 -11.38 0.51 -25.83
CA VAL A 19 -12.53 1.39 -25.64
C VAL A 19 -12.01 2.79 -25.30
N SER A 20 -11.96 3.59 -26.35
CA SER A 20 -12.26 5.03 -26.44
C SER A 20 -12.02 5.90 -25.19
N CYS A 21 -10.98 6.72 -25.27
CA CYS A 21 -11.05 8.08 -24.73
C CYS A 21 -11.93 8.92 -25.65
N GLU A 22 -13.07 9.42 -25.16
CA GLU A 22 -13.56 10.76 -25.49
C GLU A 22 -14.66 11.15 -24.48
N ASN A 23 -14.38 12.13 -23.62
CA ASN A 23 -15.29 13.24 -23.40
C ASN A 23 -14.53 14.40 -22.77
N THR A 24 -14.28 15.38 -23.64
CA THR A 24 -14.06 16.79 -23.33
C THR A 24 -14.99 17.30 -22.24
N THR A 25 -14.47 18.03 -21.26
CA THR A 25 -14.79 19.47 -21.04
C THR A 25 -14.09 20.01 -19.78
N LYS A 26 -13.37 21.10 -20.00
CA LYS A 26 -12.89 22.15 -19.09
C LYS A 26 -13.52 22.17 -17.69
N THR A 27 -12.69 22.34 -16.66
CA THR A 27 -12.74 23.49 -15.74
C THR A 27 -11.44 23.57 -14.94
N THR A 28 -10.60 24.51 -15.34
CA THR A 28 -9.62 25.17 -14.47
C THR A 28 -10.38 25.87 -13.35
N LYS A 29 -10.09 25.55 -12.08
CA LYS A 29 -10.34 26.48 -10.98
C LYS A 29 -9.03 26.72 -10.27
N SER A 30 -8.38 27.79 -10.72
CA SER A 30 -7.29 28.45 -10.04
C SER A 30 -7.75 28.87 -8.64
N SER A 31 -6.81 28.77 -7.71
CA SER A 31 -6.88 29.36 -6.38
C SER A 31 -7.25 30.84 -6.46
N ASP A 32 -8.16 31.25 -5.59
CA ASP A 32 -8.02 32.51 -4.87
C ASP A 32 -8.76 32.38 -3.54
N THR A 33 -8.00 32.28 -2.46
CA THR A 33 -8.49 32.43 -1.08
C THR A 33 -8.08 33.82 -0.64
N MET A 34 -9.05 34.73 -0.50
CA MET A 34 -8.82 36.00 0.19
C MET A 34 -8.85 35.81 1.71
N VAL A 35 -7.92 36.52 2.33
CA VAL A 35 -7.46 36.60 3.72
C VAL A 35 -8.54 37.07 4.71
N VAL A 36 -8.59 36.49 5.91
CA VAL A 36 -8.81 37.25 7.17
C VAL A 36 -7.86 36.74 8.26
N ARG A 37 -7.31 37.71 8.98
CA ARG A 37 -6.22 37.68 9.94
C ARG A 37 -6.75 37.55 11.38
N GLY A 38 -6.08 36.73 12.19
CA GLY A 38 -6.02 36.83 13.65
C GLY A 38 -7.12 36.09 14.42
N ASP A 39 -6.76 35.00 15.11
CA ASP A 39 -6.45 35.06 16.54
C ASP A 39 -5.78 33.74 16.97
N THR A 40 -5.08 33.80 18.08
CA THR A 40 -4.14 32.80 18.59
C THR A 40 -4.84 31.51 18.99
N THR A 41 -4.60 30.44 18.22
CA THR A 41 -4.79 29.07 18.70
C THR A 41 -3.47 28.34 18.53
N VAL A 42 -2.83 27.99 19.66
CA VAL A 42 -1.68 27.08 19.70
C VAL A 42 -2.16 25.74 19.15
N LYS A 43 -2.07 25.58 17.82
CA LYS A 43 -2.20 24.28 17.18
C LYS A 43 -0.92 23.55 17.52
N THR A 44 -1.00 22.64 18.48
CA THR A 44 -0.02 21.57 18.66
C THR A 44 0.19 20.93 17.29
N THR A 45 1.25 21.38 16.62
CA THR A 45 1.72 20.77 15.40
C THR A 45 2.32 19.46 15.88
N VAL A 46 1.49 18.41 15.84
CA VAL A 46 2.03 17.06 15.73
C VAL A 46 2.79 17.11 14.41
N LYS A 47 4.10 17.35 14.52
CA LYS A 47 5.05 17.11 13.45
C LYS A 47 4.99 15.61 13.22
N THR A 48 4.01 15.17 12.45
CA THR A 48 4.13 13.95 11.68
C THR A 48 5.36 14.22 10.83
N GLU A 49 6.49 13.65 11.25
CA GLU A 49 7.59 13.48 10.31
C GLU A 49 6.96 12.81 9.10
N GLU A 50 6.85 13.58 8.01
CA GLU A 50 6.80 13.01 6.68
C GLU A 50 8.10 12.19 6.55
N LEU A 51 8.05 10.96 7.06
CA LEU A 51 8.62 9.86 6.32
C LEU A 51 8.07 10.08 4.92
N LYS A 52 8.94 10.54 4.01
CA LYS A 52 8.71 10.47 2.56
C LYS A 52 8.58 8.99 2.23
N SER A 53 7.45 8.45 2.65
CA SER A 53 7.05 7.09 2.43
C SER A 53 6.36 7.18 1.10
N ASP A 54 6.79 6.34 0.16
CA ASP A 54 6.16 6.15 -1.15
C ASP A 54 4.72 5.55 -1.02
N VAL A 55 4.13 5.67 0.18
CA VAL A 55 2.81 5.21 0.60
C VAL A 55 1.79 6.25 0.14
N PRO A 56 0.85 5.87 -0.72
CA PRO A 56 -0.22 6.77 -1.14
C PRO A 56 -1.16 7.09 0.02
N SER A 57 -1.68 8.32 0.02
CA SER A 57 -2.77 8.72 0.91
C SER A 57 -4.14 8.41 0.28
N PHE A 58 -5.09 8.01 1.13
CA PHE A 58 -6.47 7.66 0.83
C PHE A 58 -7.43 8.48 1.69
N SER A 59 -8.71 8.50 1.31
CA SER A 59 -9.77 9.19 2.06
C SER A 59 -10.06 8.55 3.43
N SER A 60 -9.70 7.26 3.61
CA SER A 60 -9.89 6.55 4.87
C SER A 60 -8.62 6.60 5.73
N ASP A 61 -8.73 7.19 6.92
CA ASP A 61 -7.68 7.19 7.93
C ASP A 61 -7.27 5.78 8.37
N GLU A 62 -8.24 4.86 8.40
CA GLU A 62 -7.99 3.46 8.74
C GLU A 62 -7.07 2.80 7.71
N VAL A 63 -7.33 3.04 6.42
CA VAL A 63 -6.49 2.55 5.32
C VAL A 63 -5.10 3.18 5.42
N ASN A 64 -5.01 4.49 5.63
CA ASN A 64 -3.72 5.18 5.74
C ASN A 64 -2.87 4.63 6.89
N LYS A 65 -3.47 4.44 8.08
CA LYS A 65 -2.78 3.87 9.25
C LYS A 65 -2.32 2.44 8.97
N GLY A 66 -3.20 1.62 8.42
CA GLY A 66 -2.86 0.25 8.11
C GLY A 66 -1.77 0.12 7.05
N LEU A 67 -1.72 0.98 6.03
CA LEU A 67 -0.62 0.99 5.07
C LEU A 67 0.72 1.43 5.69
N ALA A 68 0.68 2.39 6.63
CA ALA A 68 1.86 2.78 7.40
C ALA A 68 2.37 1.65 8.31
N GLU A 69 1.46 0.91 8.95
CA GLU A 69 1.79 -0.31 9.71
C GLU A 69 2.39 -1.39 8.80
N TYR A 70 1.84 -1.56 7.60
CA TYR A 70 2.34 -2.52 6.62
C TYR A 70 3.78 -2.23 6.17
N ALA A 71 4.09 -0.94 5.94
CA ALA A 71 5.44 -0.49 5.64
C ALA A 71 6.44 -0.88 6.76
N LYS A 72 6.07 -0.64 8.02
CA LYS A 72 6.89 -1.01 9.19
C LYS A 72 7.06 -2.53 9.32
N LEU A 73 5.97 -3.29 9.13
CA LEU A 73 6.02 -4.75 9.19
C LEU A 73 6.99 -5.34 8.17
N LYS A 74 7.05 -4.78 6.96
CA LYS A 74 8.05 -5.16 5.94
C LYS A 74 9.46 -4.99 6.49
N ASP A 75 9.80 -3.81 6.98
CA ASP A 75 11.17 -3.50 7.41
C ASP A 75 11.58 -4.35 8.61
N GLU A 76 10.69 -4.55 9.59
CA GLU A 76 10.92 -5.45 10.72
C GLU A 76 11.13 -6.91 10.26
N TYR A 77 10.32 -7.37 9.30
CA TYR A 77 10.42 -8.73 8.76
C TYR A 77 11.72 -8.96 8.00
N ILE A 78 12.11 -8.02 7.13
CA ILE A 78 13.39 -8.08 6.42
C ILE A 78 14.56 -8.06 7.41
N GLY A 79 14.49 -7.24 8.46
CA GLY A 79 15.49 -7.21 9.53
C GLY A 79 15.61 -8.55 10.26
N ALA A 80 14.48 -9.18 10.59
CA ALA A 80 14.42 -10.49 11.23
C ALA A 80 14.99 -11.61 10.35
N LEU A 81 14.70 -11.58 9.04
CA LEU A 81 15.26 -12.52 8.06
C LEU A 81 16.79 -12.39 7.98
N LYS A 82 17.31 -11.17 7.83
CA LYS A 82 18.77 -10.91 7.78
C LYS A 82 19.47 -11.37 9.06
N SER A 83 18.80 -11.23 10.20
CA SER A 83 19.32 -11.64 11.51
C SER A 83 19.08 -13.12 11.82
N LYS A 84 18.42 -13.86 10.92
CA LYS A 84 18.02 -15.27 11.11
C LYS A 84 17.26 -15.51 12.42
N ASN A 85 16.48 -14.52 12.87
CA ASN A 85 15.72 -14.59 14.10
C ASN A 85 14.37 -15.26 13.87
N GLU A 86 14.32 -16.59 13.94
CA GLU A 86 13.13 -17.39 13.65
C GLU A 86 11.93 -17.04 14.55
N THR A 87 12.17 -16.75 15.84
CA THR A 87 11.12 -16.33 16.78
C THR A 87 10.49 -15.01 16.31
N GLN A 88 11.31 -14.03 15.97
CA GLN A 88 10.82 -12.73 15.48
C GLN A 88 10.12 -12.87 14.12
N VAL A 89 10.61 -13.72 13.22
CA VAL A 89 9.94 -14.02 11.94
C VAL A 89 8.55 -14.61 12.18
N LYS A 90 8.40 -15.54 13.13
CA LYS A 90 7.10 -16.13 13.50
C LYS A 90 6.14 -15.07 14.05
N ASP A 91 6.60 -14.25 14.99
CA ASP A 91 5.77 -13.20 15.60
C ASP A 91 5.32 -12.16 14.56
N LEU A 92 6.21 -11.75 13.65
CA LEU A 92 5.91 -10.83 12.56
C LEU A 92 4.94 -11.45 11.53
N THR A 93 5.02 -12.75 11.29
CA THR A 93 4.07 -13.47 10.42
C THR A 93 2.66 -13.46 11.02
N ILE A 94 2.54 -13.57 12.34
CA ILE A 94 1.25 -13.43 13.05
C ILE A 94 0.73 -12.01 12.92
N LYS A 95 1.57 -10.99 13.17
CA LYS A 95 1.17 -9.58 13.00
C LYS A 95 0.71 -9.28 11.56
N TYR A 96 1.42 -9.80 10.56
CA TYR A 96 1.03 -9.68 9.16
C TYR A 96 -0.35 -10.33 8.91
N SER A 97 -0.60 -11.51 9.48
CA SER A 97 -1.88 -12.20 9.33
C SER A 97 -3.05 -11.42 9.94
N THR A 98 -2.83 -10.75 11.07
CA THR A 98 -3.81 -9.83 11.69
C THR A 98 -4.04 -8.62 10.81
N TRP A 99 -2.97 -7.98 10.34
CA TRP A 99 -3.04 -6.85 9.42
C TRP A 99 -3.83 -7.20 8.15
N ALA A 100 -3.58 -8.36 7.55
CA ALA A 100 -4.24 -8.81 6.33
C ALA A 100 -5.75 -9.01 6.52
N GLN A 101 -6.17 -9.49 7.69
CA GLN A 101 -7.59 -9.59 8.05
C GLN A 101 -8.24 -8.21 8.09
N THR A 102 -7.60 -7.23 8.73
CA THR A 102 -8.08 -5.84 8.72
C THR A 102 -8.14 -5.27 7.30
N ALA A 103 -7.09 -5.47 6.51
CA ALA A 103 -7.00 -4.99 5.13
C ALA A 103 -8.10 -5.55 4.22
N SER A 104 -8.56 -6.78 4.48
CA SER A 104 -9.67 -7.39 3.73
C SER A 104 -10.99 -6.61 3.85
N THR A 105 -11.16 -5.83 4.91
CA THR A 105 -12.38 -5.03 5.15
C THR A 105 -12.35 -3.66 4.45
N TRP A 106 -11.18 -3.21 4.00
CA TRP A 106 -10.96 -1.86 3.49
C TRP A 106 -11.57 -1.59 2.12
N ALA A 107 -11.93 -2.64 1.36
CA ALA A 107 -12.61 -2.46 0.08
C ALA A 107 -13.88 -1.59 0.21
N THR A 108 -14.58 -1.68 1.35
CA THR A 108 -15.77 -0.86 1.65
C THR A 108 -15.44 0.56 2.15
N LYS A 109 -14.17 0.83 2.47
CA LYS A 109 -13.67 2.11 2.99
C LYS A 109 -12.99 2.97 1.92
N LEU A 110 -12.72 2.39 0.76
CA LEU A 110 -12.12 3.07 -0.39
C LEU A 110 -13.21 3.67 -1.27
N LYS A 111 -12.96 4.86 -1.81
CA LYS A 111 -13.82 5.40 -2.87
C LYS A 111 -13.57 4.66 -4.19
N PRO A 112 -14.55 4.65 -5.13
CA PRO A 112 -14.38 3.98 -6.42
C PRO A 112 -13.13 4.42 -7.20
N ASP A 113 -12.77 5.70 -7.14
CA ASP A 113 -11.58 6.29 -7.77
C ASP A 113 -10.27 5.95 -7.04
N GLU A 114 -10.34 5.45 -5.81
CA GLU A 114 -9.19 5.06 -4.99
C GLU A 114 -8.85 3.57 -5.09
N VAL A 115 -9.79 2.73 -5.54
CA VAL A 115 -9.61 1.26 -5.61
C VAL A 115 -8.41 0.89 -6.50
N GLN A 116 -8.28 1.53 -7.66
CA GLN A 116 -7.17 1.28 -8.57
C GLN A 116 -5.84 1.68 -7.93
N LYS A 117 -5.79 2.88 -7.34
CA LYS A 117 -4.60 3.40 -6.63
C LYS A 117 -4.15 2.46 -5.50
N TYR A 118 -5.09 1.94 -4.73
CA TYR A 118 -4.83 0.96 -3.68
C TYR A 118 -4.26 -0.34 -4.25
N THR A 119 -4.89 -0.86 -5.30
CA THR A 119 -4.48 -2.12 -5.95
C THR A 119 -3.09 -2.03 -6.55
N ASP A 120 -2.78 -0.94 -7.24
CA ASP A 120 -1.48 -0.68 -7.83
C ASP A 120 -0.38 -0.60 -6.76
N TYR A 121 -0.66 0.13 -5.67
CA TYR A 121 0.25 0.24 -4.54
C TYR A 121 0.51 -1.12 -3.89
N MET A 122 -0.54 -1.87 -3.55
CA MET A 122 -0.43 -3.19 -2.92
C MET A 122 0.34 -4.17 -3.81
N THR A 123 0.14 -4.11 -5.13
CA THR A 123 0.86 -4.93 -6.10
C THR A 123 2.35 -4.57 -6.15
N LYS A 124 2.68 -3.28 -6.25
CA LYS A 124 4.07 -2.80 -6.23
C LYS A 124 4.76 -3.22 -4.93
N PHE A 125 4.13 -2.93 -3.80
CA PHE A 125 4.66 -3.22 -2.48
C PHE A 125 4.90 -4.72 -2.26
N SER A 126 3.97 -5.58 -2.69
CA SER A 126 4.13 -7.04 -2.58
C SER A 126 5.32 -7.57 -3.40
N LYS A 127 5.56 -7.02 -4.59
CA LYS A 127 6.73 -7.35 -5.41
C LYS A 127 8.02 -6.92 -4.74
N GLU A 128 8.06 -5.70 -4.22
CA GLU A 128 9.22 -5.17 -3.49
C GLU A 128 9.53 -5.96 -2.23
N TRP A 129 8.51 -6.33 -1.45
CA TRP A 129 8.67 -7.20 -0.29
C TRP A 129 9.23 -8.55 -0.71
N GLY A 130 8.61 -9.23 -1.68
CA GLY A 130 9.07 -10.52 -2.15
C GLY A 130 10.54 -10.51 -2.58
N ALA A 131 10.95 -9.50 -3.35
CA ALA A 131 12.35 -9.31 -3.74
C ALA A 131 13.25 -9.08 -2.53
N ALA A 132 12.89 -8.16 -1.62
CA ALA A 132 13.68 -7.86 -0.43
C ALA A 132 13.82 -9.08 0.50
N ALA A 133 12.77 -9.89 0.63
CA ALA A 133 12.79 -11.11 1.43
C ALA A 133 13.70 -12.18 0.81
N GLN A 134 13.66 -12.35 -0.52
CA GLN A 134 14.58 -13.24 -1.22
C GLN A 134 16.04 -12.78 -1.06
N GLU A 135 16.33 -11.49 -1.20
CA GLU A 135 17.68 -10.97 -0.97
C GLU A 135 18.13 -11.11 0.49
N ALA A 136 17.21 -11.01 1.46
CA ALA A 136 17.53 -11.12 2.89
C ALA A 136 17.93 -12.53 3.34
N VAL A 137 17.57 -13.57 2.58
CA VAL A 137 17.86 -14.98 2.91
C VAL A 137 18.96 -15.61 2.03
N LYS A 138 19.52 -14.85 1.10
CA LYS A 138 20.74 -15.23 0.36
C LYS A 138 21.96 -15.15 1.26
#